data_AF-A0A932D5Q2-F1
#
_entry.id   AF-A0A932D5Q2-F1
#
_cell.length_a   1.000
_cell.length_b   1.000
_cell.length_c   1.000
_cell.angle_alpha   90.00
_cell.angle_beta   90.00
_cell.angle_gamma   90.00
#
_symmetry.space_group_name_H-M   'P 1'
#
loop_
_entity.id
_entity.type
_entity.pdbx_description
1 polymer ?
#
loop_
_entity_poly.entity_id
_entity_poly.type
_entity_poly.pdbx_seq_one_letter_code
_entity_poly.pdbx_strand_id
1 'polypeptide(L)' 'MSIAELRNLPPTEKLKIIEVLRSDLAGDEDSFSSPAWRKEAVCQTEAEFAVGRSEVLDWEAAKQELRWHFQ' A
#
# COMPACT_ATOMS: atom_id res chain seq x y z
N MET A 1 -15.59 4.22 -15.82
CA MET A 1 -14.54 5.20 -16.16
C MET A 1 -13.36 4.43 -16.73
N SER A 2 -12.85 4.85 -17.88
CA SER A 2 -11.69 4.24 -18.52
C SER A 2 -10.38 4.75 -17.92
N ILE A 3 -9.30 3.98 -18.08
CA ILE A 3 -7.96 4.40 -17.67
C ILE A 3 -7.53 5.68 -18.43
N ALA A 4 -7.95 5.82 -19.69
CA ALA A 4 -7.67 7.01 -20.48
C ALA A 4 -8.29 8.28 -19.86
N GLU A 5 -9.53 8.19 -19.37
CA GLU A 5 -10.20 9.29 -18.66
C GLU A 5 -9.50 9.62 -17.33
N LEU A 6 -9.11 8.60 -16.56
CA LEU A 6 -8.38 8.79 -15.29
C LEU A 6 -7.07 9.57 -15.48
N ARG A 7 -6.33 9.32 -16.57
CA ARG A 7 -5.04 10.00 -16.82
C ARG A 7 -5.21 11.51 -17.01
N ASN A 8 -6.35 11.96 -17.52
CA ASN A 8 -6.64 13.37 -17.78
C ASN A 8 -7.15 14.13 -16.54
N LEU A 9 -7.41 13.45 -15.43
CA LEU A 9 -7.89 14.10 -14.21
C LEU A 9 -6.79 14.92 -13.51
N PRO A 10 -7.16 16.01 -12.83
CA PRO A 10 -6.24 16.73 -11.95
C PRO A 10 -5.79 15.83 -10.78
N PRO A 11 -4.60 16.07 -10.20
CA PRO A 11 -4.05 15.23 -9.13
C PRO A 11 -4.99 15.05 -7.93
N THR A 12 -5.72 16.10 -7.54
CA THR A 12 -6.65 16.06 -6.41
C THR A 12 -7.83 15.11 -6.63
N GLU A 13 -8.40 15.08 -7.84
CA GLU A 13 -9.48 14.14 -8.19
C GLU A 13 -8.96 12.71 -8.27
N LYS A 14 -7.75 12.51 -8.82
CA LYS A 14 -7.09 11.19 -8.81
C LYS A 14 -6.93 10.66 -7.38
N LEU A 15 -6.51 11.49 -6.44
CA LEU A 15 -6.36 11.10 -5.04
C LEU A 15 -7.68 10.69 -4.40
N LYS A 16 -8.76 11.47 -4.60
CA LYS A 16 -10.09 11.10 -4.09
C LYS A 16 -10.55 9.74 -4.62
N ILE A 17 -10.36 9.49 -5.91
CA ILE A 17 -10.72 8.21 -6.53
C ILE A 17 -9.90 7.07 -5.92
N ILE A 18 -8.59 7.28 -5.72
CA ILE A 18 -7.72 6.27 -5.08
C ILE A 18 -8.21 5.94 -3.67
N GLU A 19 -8.62 6.92 -2.87
CA GLU A 19 -9.12 6.68 -1.51
C GLU A 19 -10.43 5.87 -1.51
N VAL A 20 -11.36 6.20 -2.41
CA VAL A 20 -12.62 5.43 -2.54
C VAL A 20 -12.33 4.00 -2.98
N LEU A 21 -11.53 3.82 -4.03
CA LEU A 21 -11.16 2.49 -4.51
C LEU A 21 -10.44 1.67 -3.44
N ARG A 22 -9.56 2.30 -2.65
CA ARG A 22 -8.86 1.63 -1.56
C ARG A 22 -9.84 1.19 -0.47
N SER A 23 -10.78 2.06 -0.08
CA SER A 23 -11.81 1.73 0.92
C SER A 23 -12.70 0.58 0.46
N ASP A 24 -13.12 0.59 -0.81
CA ASP A 24 -13.98 -0.44 -1.39
C ASP A 24 -13.25 -1.80 -1.42
N LEU A 25 -11.97 -1.82 -1.82
CA LEU A 25 -11.17 -3.04 -1.88
C LEU A 25 -10.79 -3.58 -0.49
N ALA A 26 -10.63 -2.70 0.51
CA ALA A 26 -10.31 -3.10 1.88
C ALA A 26 -11.51 -3.70 2.64
N GLY A 27 -12.75 -3.32 2.26
CA GLY A 27 -13.96 -3.84 2.86
C GLY A 27 -14.37 -5.24 2.39
N ASP A 28 -13.69 -5.77 1.36
CA ASP A 28 -14.07 -6.99 0.67
C ASP A 28 -12.87 -7.93 0.42
N GLU A 29 -12.05 -8.12 1.46
CA GLU A 29 -10.85 -8.96 1.40
C GLU A 29 -11.17 -10.43 1.06
N ASP A 30 -12.37 -10.91 1.38
CA ASP A 30 -12.80 -12.30 1.14
C ASP A 30 -13.27 -12.54 -0.30
N SER A 31 -13.76 -11.52 -1.03
CA SER A 31 -14.25 -11.71 -2.40
C SER A 31 -13.12 -11.69 -3.44
N PHE A 32 -11.95 -11.16 -3.09
CA PHE A 32 -10.85 -10.98 -4.02
C PHE A 32 -9.61 -11.77 -3.61
N SER A 33 -9.27 -12.77 -4.43
CA SER A 33 -7.99 -13.48 -4.30
C SER A 33 -6.85 -12.49 -4.53
N SER A 34 -6.03 -12.30 -3.50
CA SER A 34 -4.85 -11.44 -3.58
C SER A 34 -3.94 -11.86 -4.76
N PRO A 35 -3.56 -10.92 -5.65
CA PRO A 35 -2.60 -11.17 -6.71
C PRO A 35 -1.33 -11.87 -6.24
N ALA A 36 -0.76 -12.73 -7.11
CA ALA A 36 0.44 -13.51 -6.81
C ALA A 36 1.63 -12.66 -6.34
N TRP A 37 1.83 -11.48 -6.94
CA TRP A 37 2.91 -10.56 -6.58
C TRP A 37 2.81 -10.07 -5.11
N ARG A 38 1.60 -10.01 -4.52
CA ARG A 38 1.45 -9.64 -3.11
C ARG A 38 1.99 -10.75 -2.20
N LYS A 39 1.69 -12.01 -2.54
CA LYS A 39 2.18 -13.16 -1.79
C LYS A 39 3.71 -13.26 -1.87
N GLU A 40 4.28 -13.03 -3.06
CA GLU A 40 5.73 -12.98 -3.25
C GLU A 40 6.38 -11.90 -2.38
N ALA A 41 5.82 -10.70 -2.35
CA ALA A 41 6.31 -9.61 -1.50
C ALA A 41 6.28 -9.98 -0.01
N VAL A 42 5.16 -10.56 0.48
CA VAL A 42 5.05 -11.03 1.88
C VAL A 42 6.10 -12.09 2.19
N CYS A 43 6.23 -13.12 1.35
CA CYS A 43 7.21 -14.18 1.55
C CYS A 43 8.66 -13.66 1.52
N GLN A 44 8.95 -12.67 0.66
CA GLN A 44 10.27 -12.04 0.64
C GLN A 44 10.55 -11.31 1.96
N THR A 45 9.61 -10.51 2.45
CA THR A 45 9.75 -9.80 3.73
C THR A 45 9.92 -10.76 4.91
N GLU A 46 9.14 -11.85 4.95
CA GLU A 46 9.28 -12.90 5.97
C GLU A 46 10.66 -13.57 5.93
N ALA A 47 11.18 -13.87 4.74
CA ALA A 47 12.50 -14.45 4.57
C ALA A 47 13.60 -13.49 5.03
N GLU A 48 13.50 -12.20 4.68
CA GLU A 48 14.43 -11.16 5.11
C GLU A 48 14.41 -10.95 6.63
N PHE A 49 13.22 -10.97 7.24
CA PHE A 49 13.04 -10.93 8.68
C PHE A 49 13.70 -12.13 9.37
N ALA A 50 13.48 -13.35 8.85
CA ALA A 50 14.04 -14.58 9.41
C ALA A 50 15.58 -14.59 9.40
N VAL A 51 16.23 -13.91 8.44
CA VAL A 51 17.69 -13.78 8.37
C VAL A 51 18.23 -12.50 9.05
N GLY A 52 17.37 -11.77 9.77
CA GLY A 52 17.75 -10.55 10.50
C GLY A 52 18.09 -9.35 9.62
N ARG A 53 17.62 -9.32 8.37
CA ARG A 53 17.78 -8.19 7.44
C ARG A 53 16.62 -7.19 7.48
N SER A 54 15.53 -7.56 8.14
CA SER A 54 14.38 -6.69 8.39
C SER A 54 14.08 -6.71 9.89
N GLU A 55 13.64 -5.57 10.43
CA GLU A 55 13.33 -5.39 11.85
C GLU A 55 11.85 -5.02 12.01
N VAL A 56 11.24 -5.46 13.11
CA VAL A 56 9.90 -4.99 13.48
C VAL A 56 10.04 -3.63 14.13
N LEU A 57 9.41 -2.62 13.53
CA LEU A 57 9.34 -1.27 14.06
C LEU A 57 7.96 -1.00 14.65
N ASP A 58 7.93 -0.18 15.71
CA ASP A 58 6.68 0.38 16.20
C ASP A 58 6.09 1.33 15.14
N TRP A 59 4.80 1.20 14.88
CA TRP A 59 4.12 1.94 13.81
C TRP A 59 4.10 3.45 14.06
N GLU A 60 3.92 3.88 15.32
CA GLU A 60 3.95 5.31 15.63
C GLU A 60 5.36 5.88 15.54
N ALA A 61 6.38 5.12 15.96
CA ALA A 61 7.78 5.50 15.79
C ALA A 61 8.15 5.64 14.30
N ALA A 62 7.80 4.65 13.47
CA ALA A 62 8.09 4.68 12.03
C ALA A 62 7.42 5.87 11.32
N LYS A 63 6.17 6.19 11.67
CA LYS A 63 5.48 7.37 11.12
C LYS A 63 6.12 8.69 11.55
N GLN A 64 6.66 8.77 12.77
CA GLN A 64 7.37 9.97 13.22
C GLN A 64 8.67 10.15 12.44
N GLU A 65 9.45 9.09 12.29
CA GLU A 65 10.71 9.09 11.54
C GLU A 65 10.49 9.50 10.08
N LEU A 66 9.50 8.91 9.39
CA LEU A 66 9.17 9.28 8.01
C LEU A 66 8.75 10.75 7.87
N ARG A 67 7.93 11.26 8.80
CA ARG A 67 7.54 12.68 8.78
C ARG A 67 8.72 13.61 9.03
N TRP A 68 9.67 13.20 9.86
CA TRP A 68 10.87 13.97 10.14
C TRP A 68 11.86 13.97 8.95
N HIS A 69 12.00 12.83 8.27
CA HIS A 69 12.91 12.68 7.13
C HIS A 69 12.44 13.35 5.84
N PHE A 70 11.13 13.53 5.65
CA PHE A 70 10.54 14.06 4.42
C PHE A 70 9.82 15.42 4.59
N GLN A 71 10.03 16.10 5.72
CA GLN A 71 9.68 17.52 5.92
C GLN A 71 10.78 18.44 5.40
#